data_AF-A0A8T4RH33-F1
#
_entry.id   AF-A0A8T4RH33-F1
#
_cell.length_a   1.000
_cell.length_b   1.000
_cell.length_c   1.000
_cell.angle_alpha   90.00
_cell.angle_beta   90.00
_cell.angle_gamma   90.00
#
_symmetry.space_group_name_H-M   'P 1'
#
loop_
_entity.id
_entity.type
_entity.pdbx_description
1 polymer ?
#
loop_
_entity_poly.entity_id
_entity_poly.type
_entity_poly.pdbx_seq_one_letter_code
_entity_poly.pdbx_strand_id
1 'polypeptide(L)'
;MKSHIKFAEEKLKETLVKLKTSKTEDQKLYKWINRALDDIEENAFCSTQVPKKLIPKVYIEKYGIDNLWKYDLPSGWRLLYSVANGEVIVLAVIIEWMSHKEYERRFNY
;
A
#
# COMPACT_ATOMS: atom_id res chain seq x y z
N MET A 1 10.79 11.61 5.20
CA MET A 1 11.97 10.77 5.47
C MET A 1 12.01 9.69 4.41
N LYS A 2 13.14 9.55 3.71
CA LYS A 2 13.27 8.55 2.64
C LYS A 2 13.10 7.14 3.21
N SER A 3 12.45 6.28 2.45
CA SER A 3 12.19 4.90 2.85
C SER A 3 12.47 3.93 1.71
N HIS A 4 12.76 2.69 2.03
CA HIS A 4 12.89 1.65 1.02
C HIS A 4 11.59 0.84 0.92
N ILE A 5 11.13 0.63 -0.30
CA ILE A 5 9.90 -0.11 -0.59
C ILE A 5 10.14 -1.61 -0.45
N LYS A 6 9.29 -2.29 0.30
CA LYS A 6 9.17 -3.76 0.33
C LYS A 6 7.73 -4.17 0.10
N PHE A 7 7.52 -5.32 -0.53
CA PHE A 7 6.17 -5.90 -0.64
C PHE A 7 5.98 -6.93 0.46
N ALA A 8 4.80 -6.93 1.09
CA ALA A 8 4.47 -7.88 2.15
C ALA A 8 4.37 -9.33 1.63
N GLU A 9 4.07 -9.50 0.33
CA GLU A 9 3.99 -10.80 -0.33
C GLU A 9 4.58 -10.70 -1.76
N GLU A 10 5.31 -11.73 -2.19
CA GLU A 10 5.91 -11.76 -3.53
C GLU A 10 4.85 -11.67 -4.64
N LYS A 11 3.68 -12.27 -4.42
CA LYS A 11 2.54 -12.22 -5.34
C LYS A 11 2.07 -10.79 -5.66
N LEU A 12 2.27 -9.83 -4.75
CA LEU A 12 1.91 -8.42 -5.00
C LEU A 12 2.81 -7.85 -6.08
N LYS A 13 4.13 -8.11 -5.98
CA LYS A 13 5.10 -7.70 -6.99
C LYS A 13 4.79 -8.33 -8.34
N GLU A 14 4.45 -9.62 -8.39
CA GLU A 14 4.01 -10.28 -9.61
C GLU A 14 2.75 -9.64 -10.20
N THR A 15 1.77 -9.32 -9.35
CA THR A 15 0.52 -8.68 -9.76
C THR A 15 0.79 -7.31 -10.36
N LEU A 16 1.65 -6.50 -9.72
CA LEU A 16 2.07 -5.20 -10.25
C LEU A 16 2.72 -5.33 -11.63
N VAL A 17 3.61 -6.32 -11.82
CA VAL A 17 4.23 -6.57 -13.12
C VAL A 17 3.20 -6.96 -14.17
N LYS A 18 2.21 -7.81 -13.82
CA LYS A 18 1.13 -8.22 -14.73
C LYS A 18 0.24 -7.05 -15.17
N LEU A 19 0.00 -6.06 -14.30
CA LEU A 19 -0.78 -4.87 -14.66
C LEU A 19 -0.16 -4.08 -15.82
N LYS A 20 1.17 -4.11 -15.96
CA LYS A 20 1.90 -3.40 -17.02
C LYS A 20 1.54 -3.89 -18.43
N THR A 21 1.29 -5.18 -18.60
CA THR A 21 1.04 -5.82 -19.92
C THR A 21 -0.41 -6.21 -20.16
N SER A 22 -1.30 -5.89 -19.22
CA SER A 22 -2.74 -6.18 -19.31
C SER A 22 -3.49 -5.07 -20.08
N LYS A 23 -4.78 -4.90 -19.79
CA LYS A 23 -5.69 -3.96 -20.44
C LYS A 23 -5.37 -2.50 -20.08
N THR A 24 -5.95 -1.55 -20.83
CA THR A 24 -5.70 -0.11 -20.70
C THR A 24 -5.95 0.43 -19.29
N GLU A 25 -6.99 -0.06 -18.60
CA GLU A 25 -7.30 0.34 -17.21
C GLU A 25 -6.24 -0.14 -16.22
N ASP A 26 -5.79 -1.38 -16.36
CA ASP A 26 -4.72 -1.97 -15.55
C ASP A 26 -3.40 -1.22 -15.73
N GLN A 27 -3.10 -0.77 -16.95
CA GLN A 27 -1.92 0.05 -17.22
C GLN A 27 -1.99 1.43 -16.55
N LYS A 28 -3.18 2.03 -16.44
CA LYS A 28 -3.36 3.27 -15.66
C LYS A 28 -3.12 3.01 -14.18
N LEU A 29 -3.71 1.93 -13.64
CA LEU A 29 -3.49 1.53 -12.25
C LEU A 29 -2.00 1.27 -11.96
N TYR A 30 -1.30 0.58 -12.87
CA TYR A 30 0.15 0.38 -12.79
C TYR A 30 0.89 1.72 -12.66
N LYS A 31 0.58 2.71 -13.51
CA LYS A 31 1.20 4.04 -13.44
C LYS A 31 0.92 4.73 -12.10
N TRP A 32 -0.31 4.66 -11.61
CA TRP A 32 -0.68 5.26 -10.33
C TRP A 32 0.03 4.60 -9.15
N ILE A 33 0.13 3.27 -9.15
CA ILE A 33 0.85 2.55 -8.10
C ILE A 33 2.32 2.91 -8.12
N ASN A 34 3.01 2.86 -9.28
CA ASN A 34 4.43 3.22 -9.33
C ASN A 34 4.67 4.65 -8.86
N ARG A 35 3.81 5.60 -9.27
CA ARG A 35 3.91 6.98 -8.77
C ARG A 35 3.77 7.06 -7.25
N ALA A 36 2.83 6.32 -6.66
CA ALA A 36 2.69 6.27 -5.20
C ALA A 36 3.90 5.61 -4.53
N LEU A 37 4.51 4.58 -5.14
CA LEU A 37 5.74 3.97 -4.63
C LEU A 37 6.89 4.99 -4.61
N ASP A 38 7.06 5.78 -5.69
CA ASP A 38 8.07 6.84 -5.75
C ASP A 38 7.85 7.89 -4.66
N ASP A 39 6.61 8.35 -4.47
CA ASP A 39 6.26 9.34 -3.45
C ASP A 39 6.50 8.80 -2.02
N ILE A 40 6.22 7.52 -1.77
CA ILE A 40 6.45 6.84 -0.48
C ILE A 40 7.96 6.61 -0.24
N GLU A 41 8.71 6.27 -1.28
CA GLU A 41 10.17 6.13 -1.20
C GLU A 41 10.84 7.47 -0.86
N GLU A 42 10.35 8.58 -1.42
CA GLU A 42 10.82 9.92 -1.06
C GLU A 42 10.40 10.31 0.38
N ASN A 43 9.17 9.99 0.76
CA ASN A 43 8.65 10.27 2.09
C ASN A 43 7.63 9.21 2.57
N ALA A 44 8.06 8.29 3.44
CA ALA A 44 7.19 7.24 3.98
C ALA A 44 5.92 7.75 4.70
N PHE A 45 5.93 9.00 5.16
CA PHE A 45 4.84 9.60 5.93
C PHE A 45 3.97 10.57 5.10
N CYS A 46 4.03 10.50 3.78
CA CYS A 46 3.27 11.37 2.87
C CYS A 46 1.76 11.04 2.78
N SER A 47 1.34 9.93 3.40
CA SER A 47 -0.03 9.39 3.29
C SER A 47 -0.87 9.66 4.54
N THR A 48 -2.15 9.27 4.51
CA THR A 48 -3.02 9.35 5.69
C THR A 48 -2.81 8.14 6.59
N GLN A 49 -2.48 8.36 7.86
CA GLN A 49 -2.40 7.27 8.84
C GLN A 49 -3.80 6.77 9.21
N VAL A 50 -4.00 5.45 9.17
CA VAL A 50 -5.22 4.81 9.65
C VAL A 50 -5.19 4.76 11.18
N PRO A 51 -6.25 5.23 11.88
CA PRO A 51 -6.33 5.10 13.33
C PRO A 51 -6.17 3.65 13.79
N LYS A 52 -5.36 3.38 14.81
CA LYS A 52 -5.04 2.02 15.27
C LYS A 52 -6.26 1.12 15.50
N LYS A 53 -7.34 1.69 16.03
CA LYS A 53 -8.62 1.00 16.27
C LYS A 53 -9.36 0.53 15.00
N LEU A 54 -9.04 1.13 13.85
CA LEU A 54 -9.65 0.84 12.55
C LEU A 54 -8.78 -0.08 11.68
N ILE A 55 -7.59 -0.47 12.15
CA ILE A 55 -6.73 -1.38 11.40
C ILE A 55 -7.39 -2.76 11.38
N PRO A 56 -7.67 -3.34 10.20
CA PRO A 56 -8.23 -4.69 10.10
C PRO A 56 -7.36 -5.73 10.81
N LYS A 57 -7.97 -6.55 11.66
CA LYS A 57 -7.28 -7.59 12.45
C LYS A 57 -6.45 -8.54 11.57
N VAL A 58 -6.96 -8.87 10.39
CA VAL A 58 -6.26 -9.73 9.42
C VAL A 58 -4.87 -9.20 9.07
N TYR A 59 -4.66 -7.88 9.03
CA TYR A 59 -3.35 -7.32 8.72
C TYR A 59 -2.40 -7.38 9.92
N ILE A 60 -2.93 -7.16 11.13
CA ILE A 60 -2.17 -7.29 12.37
C ILE A 60 -1.73 -8.74 12.56
N GLU A 61 -2.66 -9.69 12.42
CA GLU A 61 -2.41 -11.12 12.61
C GLU A 61 -1.47 -11.70 11.54
N LYS A 62 -1.64 -11.29 10.28
CA LYS A 62 -0.87 -11.83 9.16
C LYS A 62 0.53 -11.23 9.04
N TYR A 63 0.66 -9.93 9.28
CA TYR A 63 1.91 -9.20 9.02
C TYR A 63 2.59 -8.65 10.28
N GLY A 64 1.97 -8.78 11.45
CA GLY A 64 2.53 -8.29 12.73
C GLY A 64 2.66 -6.77 12.80
N ILE A 65 1.89 -6.03 12.01
CA ILE A 65 2.00 -4.56 11.93
C ILE A 65 1.26 -3.89 13.09
N ASP A 66 1.77 -2.75 13.54
CA ASP A 66 1.16 -1.91 14.59
C ASP A 66 0.72 -0.54 14.06
N ASN A 67 0.98 -0.27 12.77
CA ASN A 67 0.60 0.92 12.04
C ASN A 67 0.15 0.58 10.62
N LEU A 68 -0.71 1.42 10.05
CA LEU A 68 -1.19 1.29 8.68
C LEU A 68 -1.38 2.68 8.09
N TRP A 69 -0.95 2.84 6.84
CA TRP A 69 -1.03 4.06 6.05
C TRP A 69 -1.86 3.78 4.81
N LYS A 70 -2.65 4.79 4.42
CA LYS A 70 -3.51 4.77 3.26
C LYS A 70 -3.11 5.90 2.32
N TYR A 71 -2.59 5.51 1.16
CA TYR A 71 -2.36 6.41 0.03
C TYR A 71 -3.58 6.38 -0.88
N ASP A 72 -4.19 7.55 -1.13
CA ASP A 72 -5.34 7.68 -2.02
C ASP A 72 -4.88 7.77 -3.47
N LEU A 73 -5.25 6.78 -4.28
CA LEU A 73 -4.97 6.71 -5.70
C LEU A 73 -6.17 7.25 -6.51
N PRO A 74 -5.98 7.63 -7.78
CA PRO A 74 -7.07 8.06 -8.65
C PRO A 74 -8.20 7.03 -8.77
N SER A 75 -9.39 7.50 -9.15
CA SER A 75 -10.61 6.68 -9.29
C SER A 75 -11.02 5.93 -8.02
N GLY A 76 -10.66 6.44 -6.84
CA GLY A 76 -11.01 5.83 -5.57
C GLY A 76 -10.27 4.53 -5.27
N TRP A 77 -9.14 4.28 -5.94
CA TRP A 77 -8.24 3.21 -5.52
C TRP A 77 -7.48 3.62 -4.26
N ARG A 78 -7.10 2.65 -3.42
CA ARG A 78 -6.36 2.90 -2.19
C ARG A 78 -5.22 1.92 -2.10
N LEU A 79 -4.01 2.42 -1.84
CA LEU A 79 -2.83 1.62 -1.55
C LEU A 79 -2.57 1.66 -0.05
N LEU A 80 -2.37 0.48 0.53
CA LEU A 80 -2.14 0.29 1.95
C LEU A 80 -0.72 -0.21 2.19
N TYR A 81 -0.05 0.41 3.17
CA TYR A 81 1.29 0.03 3.55
C TYR A 81 1.54 0.29 5.04
N SER A 82 2.49 -0.43 5.62
CA SER A 82 2.99 -0.18 6.98
C SER A 82 4.38 0.45 6.90
N VAL A 83 4.75 1.25 7.89
CA VAL A 83 6.08 1.85 7.98
C VAL A 83 6.81 1.22 9.17
N ALA A 84 7.90 0.53 8.89
CA ALA A 84 8.78 -0.04 9.90
C ALA A 84 10.07 0.78 9.98
N ASN A 85 10.45 1.21 11.18
CA ASN A 85 11.75 1.83 11.41
C ASN A 85 12.77 0.73 11.68
N GLY A 86 13.68 0.50 10.73
CA GLY A 86 14.90 -0.26 10.99
C GLY A 86 15.94 0.61 11.70
N GLU A 87 16.99 -0.02 12.23
CA GLU A 87 18.08 0.69 12.94
C GLU A 87 18.81 1.72 12.04
N VAL A 88 18.79 1.52 10.72
CA VAL A 88 19.55 2.33 9.75
C VAL A 88 18.67 2.94 8.66
N ILE A 89 17.56 2.30 8.28
CA ILE A 89 16.67 2.74 7.20
C ILE A 89 15.20 2.57 7.56
N VAL A 90 14.36 3.48 7.08
CA VAL A 90 12.90 3.33 7.13
C VAL A 90 12.46 2.40 6.01
N LEU A 91 11.56 1.45 6.32
CA LEU A 91 10.97 0.54 5.36
C LEU A 91 9.48 0.86 5.21
N ALA A 92 9.02 1.02 3.98
CA ALA A 92 7.60 1.07 3.65
C ALA A 92 7.19 -0.29 3.06
N VAL A 93 6.39 -1.03 3.83
CA VAL A 93 5.95 -2.38 3.49
C VAL A 93 4.56 -2.33 2.86
N ILE A 94 4.48 -2.49 1.54
CA ILE A 94 3.25 -2.49 0.75
C ILE A 94 2.45 -3.75 1.06
N ILE A 95 1.24 -3.57 1.57
CA ILE A 95 0.36 -4.66 1.99
C ILE A 95 -0.61 -5.04 0.87
N GLU A 96 -1.28 -4.07 0.26
CA GLU A 96 -2.31 -4.32 -0.74
C GLU A 96 -2.72 -3.01 -1.43
N TRP A 97 -3.31 -3.10 -2.62
CA TRP A 97 -4.05 -1.99 -3.24
C TRP A 97 -5.39 -2.50 -3.74
N MET A 98 -6.44 -1.71 -3.58
CA MET A 98 -7.79 -2.17 -3.87
C MET A 98 -8.72 -1.02 -4.26
N SER A 99 -9.85 -1.39 -4.88
CA SER A 99 -10.91 -0.45 -5.23
C SER A 99 -11.62 0.09 -4.00
N HIS A 100 -12.43 1.13 -4.19
CA HIS A 100 -13.25 1.70 -3.11
C HIS A 100 -14.14 0.67 -2.42
N LYS A 101 -14.82 -0.16 -3.22
CA LYS A 101 -15.77 -1.16 -2.73
C LYS A 101 -15.08 -2.25 -1.91
N GLU A 102 -13.89 -2.67 -2.33
CA GLU A 102 -13.11 -3.65 -1.59
C GLU A 102 -12.55 -3.07 -0.30
N TYR A 103 -12.15 -1.80 -0.32
CA TYR A 103 -11.71 -1.08 0.86
C TYR A 103 -12.80 -1.00 1.93
N GLU A 104 -14.02 -0.59 1.57
CA GLU A 104 -15.15 -0.55 2.51
C GLU A 104 -15.41 -1.92 3.14
N ARG A 105 -15.44 -2.98 2.31
CA ARG A 105 -15.59 -4.36 2.78
C ARG A 105 -14.47 -4.79 3.72
N ARG A 106 -13.22 -4.44 3.42
CA ARG A 106 -12.06 -4.84 4.22
C ARG A 106 -12.03 -4.14 5.59
N PHE A 107 -12.49 -2.89 5.63
CA PHE A 107 -12.50 -2.06 6.83
C PHE A 107 -13.82 -2.11 7.61
N ASN A 108 -14.83 -2.84 7.09
CA ASN A 108 -16.19 -2.89 7.64
C ASN A 108 -16.81 -1.50 7.81
N TYR A 109 -16.66 -0.66 6.79
CA TYR A 109 -17.35 0.62 6.69
C TYR A 109 -18.76 0.47 6.09
#